data_AF-S9R1X0-F1
#
_entry.id   AF-S9R1X0-F1
#
_cell.length_a   1.000
_cell.length_b   1.000
_cell.length_c   1.000
_cell.angle_alpha   90.00
_cell.angle_beta   90.00
_cell.angle_gamma   90.00
#
_symmetry.space_group_name_H-M   'P 1'
#
loop_
_entity.id
_entity.type
_entity.pdbx_description
1 polymer ?
#
loop_
_entity_poly.entity_id
_entity_poly.type
_entity_poly.pdbx_seq_one_letter_code
_entity_poly.pdbx_strand_id
1 'polypeptide(L)' 'MEVNDEAVKDAVRRACEDVGLPLAYRFAVSQLLRTPPADWPTCCGEGCFPCSQSLADAAARALELLGQPRPAR' A
#
# COMPACT_ATOMS: atom_id res chain seq x y z
N MET A 1 -5.62 0.15 -14.23
CA MET A 1 -5.04 -1.01 -13.52
C MET A 1 -6.14 -1.61 -12.67
N GLU A 2 -6.61 -2.81 -13.01
CA GLU A 2 -7.73 -3.41 -12.31
C GLU A 2 -7.22 -4.16 -11.08
N VAL A 3 -7.54 -3.69 -9.88
CA VAL A 3 -7.09 -4.35 -8.63
C VAL A 3 -7.62 -5.78 -8.43
N ASN A 4 -8.40 -6.30 -9.38
CA ASN A 4 -8.79 -7.71 -9.41
C ASN A 4 -7.70 -8.64 -9.99
N ASP A 5 -6.67 -8.08 -10.62
CA ASP A 5 -5.49 -8.79 -11.11
C ASP A 5 -4.83 -9.60 -9.99
N GLU A 6 -4.61 -10.90 -10.22
CA GLU A 6 -3.94 -11.79 -9.25
C GLU A 6 -2.52 -11.29 -8.94
N ALA A 7 -1.84 -10.66 -9.91
CA ALA A 7 -0.55 -10.02 -9.72
C ALA A 7 -0.60 -8.88 -8.68
N VAL A 8 -1.66 -8.06 -8.69
CA VAL A 8 -1.84 -6.97 -7.71
C VAL A 8 -2.10 -7.54 -6.32
N LYS A 9 -2.91 -8.60 -6.23
CA LYS A 9 -3.18 -9.27 -4.95
C LYS A 9 -1.91 -9.91 -4.35
N ASP A 10 -1.08 -10.56 -5.18
CA ASP A 10 0.18 -11.14 -4.71
C ASP A 10 1.19 -10.05 -4.28
N ALA A 11 1.32 -8.99 -5.08
CA ALA A 11 2.19 -7.86 -4.76
C ALA A 11 1.78 -7.17 -3.45
N VAL A 12 0.49 -6.90 -3.24
CA VAL A 12 -0.02 -6.31 -2.00
C VAL A 12 0.22 -7.24 -0.81
N ARG A 13 0.00 -8.55 -0.96
CA ARG A 13 0.25 -9.52 0.10
C ARG A 13 1.72 -9.50 0.54
N ARG A 14 2.65 -9.61 -0.42
CA ARG A 14 4.09 -9.58 -0.14
C ARG A 14 4.54 -8.23 0.43
N ALA A 15 3.98 -7.13 -0.06
CA ALA A 15 4.27 -5.81 0.50
C ALA A 15 3.78 -5.65 1.93
N CYS A 16 2.60 -6.18 2.28
CA CYS A 16 2.13 -6.21 3.66
C CYS A 16 3.06 -7.04 4.56
N GLU A 17 3.52 -8.20 4.09
CA GLU A 17 4.48 -9.04 4.83
C GLU A 17 5.82 -8.33 5.03
N ASP A 18 6.38 -7.69 3.98
CA ASP A 18 7.64 -6.92 4.03
C ASP A 18 7.57 -5.76 5.04
N VAL A 19 6.42 -5.09 5.14
CA VAL A 19 6.21 -3.93 6.03
C VAL A 19 5.72 -4.36 7.42
N GLY A 20 5.44 -5.66 7.63
CA GLY A 20 4.88 -6.17 8.89
C GLY A 20 3.43 -5.74 9.13
N LEU A 21 2.72 -5.33 8.08
CA LEU A 21 1.32 -4.92 8.14
C LEU A 21 0.40 -6.16 8.09
N PRO A 22 -0.58 -6.28 8.99
CA PRO A 22 -1.53 -7.40 8.96
C PRO A 22 -2.27 -7.50 7.62
N LEU A 23 -2.39 -8.71 7.07
CA LEU A 23 -3.08 -8.96 5.80
C LEU A 23 -4.57 -8.57 5.82
N ALA A 24 -5.16 -8.30 6.99
CA ALA A 24 -6.48 -7.69 7.11
C ALA A 24 -6.56 -6.33 6.38
N TYR A 25 -5.45 -5.59 6.31
CA TYR A 25 -5.35 -4.28 5.67
C TYR A 25 -5.01 -4.32 4.18
N ARG A 26 -4.85 -5.51 3.58
CA ARG A 26 -4.57 -5.67 2.14
C ARG A 26 -5.59 -4.93 1.26
N PHE A 27 -6.86 -4.87 1.70
CA PHE A 27 -7.89 -4.14 0.96
C PHE A 27 -7.68 -2.63 1.02
N ALA A 28 -7.26 -2.08 2.16
CA ALA A 28 -6.93 -0.66 2.28
C ALA A 28 -5.72 -0.29 1.41
N VAL A 29 -4.67 -1.12 1.41
CA VAL A 29 -3.50 -0.94 0.56
C VAL A 29 -3.89 -1.01 -0.93
N SER A 30 -4.75 -1.96 -1.29
CA SER A 30 -5.19 -2.10 -2.68
C SER A 30 -6.08 -0.95 -3.17
N GLN A 31 -6.83 -0.29 -2.27
CA GLN A 31 -7.50 0.99 -2.58
C GLN A 31 -6.48 2.10 -2.81
N LEU A 32 -5.41 2.19 -2.00
CA LEU A 32 -4.38 3.21 -2.19
C LEU A 32 -3.67 3.09 -3.54
N LEU A 33 -3.50 1.87 -4.07
CA LEU A 33 -2.96 1.66 -5.42
C LEU A 33 -3.86 2.24 -6.54
N ARG A 34 -5.15 2.46 -6.27
CA ARG A 34 -6.08 3.12 -7.20
C ARG A 34 -6.09 4.64 -7.06
N THR A 35 -5.59 5.13 -5.93
CA THR A 35 -5.56 6.55 -5.60
C THR A 35 -4.21 7.12 -6.00
N PRO A 36 -4.16 8.30 -6.65
CA PRO A 36 -2.89 8.95 -6.92
C PRO A 36 -2.12 9.21 -5.62
N PRO A 37 -0.79 9.10 -5.62
CA PRO A 37 0.05 9.24 -4.42
C PRO A 37 -0.11 10.59 -3.69
N ALA A 38 -0.48 11.64 -4.42
CA ALA A 38 -0.75 12.96 -3.86
C ALA A 38 -1.95 12.99 -2.90
N ASP A 39 -2.88 12.04 -3.05
CA ASP A 39 -4.10 11.91 -2.25
C ASP A 39 -3.98 10.83 -1.16
N TRP A 40 -2.78 10.30 -0.93
CA TRP A 40 -2.58 9.30 0.11
C TRP A 40 -2.69 9.93 1.50
N PRO A 41 -3.32 9.24 2.47
CA PRO A 41 -3.52 9.77 3.80
C PRO A 41 -2.16 9.98 4.49
N THR A 42 -1.93 11.19 4.98
CA THR A 42 -0.76 11.50 5.79
C THR A 42 -0.92 10.93 7.19
N CYS A 43 0.18 10.44 7.78
CA CYS A 43 0.19 10.03 9.19
C CYS A 43 -0.19 11.23 10.07
N CYS A 44 -1.21 11.08 10.92
CA CYS A 44 -1.62 12.12 11.89
C CYS A 44 -0.62 12.30 13.03
N GLY A 45 0.39 11.43 13.16
CA GLY A 45 1.40 11.50 14.23
C GLY A 45 0.91 11.01 15.60
N GLU A 46 -0.35 10.59 15.72
CA GLU A 46 -0.97 10.16 16.99
C GLU A 46 -0.76 8.67 17.32
N GLY A 47 0.06 7.96 16.56
CA GLY A 47 0.36 6.55 16.83
C GLY A 47 -0.81 5.59 16.58
N CYS A 48 -1.81 5.99 15.77
CA CYS A 48 -2.92 5.12 15.41
C CYS A 48 -2.42 3.89 14.66
N PHE A 49 -2.88 2.69 15.03
CA PHE A 49 -2.63 1.47 14.27
C PHE A 49 -3.89 1.07 13.48
N PRO A 50 -3.79 0.85 12.15
CA PRO A 50 -2.59 0.97 11.33
C PRO A 50 -2.27 2.45 11.06
N CYS A 51 -1.00 2.84 11.14
CA CYS A 51 -0.66 4.21 10.79
C CYS A 51 -0.77 4.37 9.27
N SER A 52 -1.29 5.51 8.82
CA SER A 52 -1.43 5.78 7.37
C SER A 52 -0.10 5.70 6.64
N GLN A 53 1.01 5.91 7.35
CA GLN A 53 2.36 5.70 6.84
C GLN A 53 2.65 4.23 6.52
N SER A 54 2.33 3.28 7.40
CA SER A 54 2.49 1.84 7.09
C SER A 54 1.64 1.39 5.91
N LEU A 55 0.45 1.97 5.74
CA LEU A 55 -0.37 1.72 4.55
C LEU A 55 0.28 2.28 3.27
N ALA A 56 0.83 3.50 3.34
CA ALA A 56 1.54 4.12 2.22
C ALA A 56 2.85 3.38 1.89
N ASP A 57 3.60 2.92 2.88
CA ASP A 57 4.82 2.13 2.71
C ASP A 57 4.50 0.78 2.05
N ALA A 58 3.42 0.10 2.48
CA ALA A 58 2.95 -1.12 1.83
C ALA A 58 2.47 -0.87 0.39
N ALA A 59 1.78 0.24 0.12
CA ALA A 59 1.35 0.60 -1.23
C ALA A 59 2.55 0.91 -2.15
N ALA A 60 3.52 1.69 -1.67
CA ALA A 60 4.75 1.98 -2.38
C ALA A 60 5.54 0.71 -2.69
N ARG A 61 5.65 -0.21 -1.72
CA ARG A 61 6.32 -1.50 -1.90
C ARG A 61 5.60 -2.39 -2.92
N ALA A 62 4.27 -2.41 -2.90
CA ALA A 62 3.49 -3.15 -3.89
C ALA A 62 3.70 -2.60 -5.31
N LEU A 63 3.81 -1.27 -5.48
CA LEU A 63 4.14 -0.66 -6.78
C LEU A 63 5.52 -1.09 -7.29
N GLU A 64 6.53 -1.13 -6.42
CA GLU A 64 7.86 -1.63 -6.78
C GLU A 64 7.83 -3.09 -7.26
N LEU A 65 7.07 -3.95 -6.55
CA LEU A 65 6.90 -5.36 -6.93
C LEU A 65 6.17 -5.52 -8.27
N LEU A 66 5.32 -4.56 -8.62
CA LEU A 66 4.61 -4.51 -9.91
C LEU A 66 5.44 -3.83 -11.01
N GLY A 67 6.68 -3.43 -10.72
CA GLY A 67 7.56 -2.72 -11.65
C GLY A 67 7.11 -1.29 -11.96
N GLN A 68 6.23 -0.72 -11.15
CA GLN A 68 5.80 0.68 -11.25
C GLN A 68 6.80 1.58 -10.51
N PRO A 69 7.00 2.82 -10.98
CA PRO A 69 7.85 3.76 -10.28
C PRO A 69 7.27 4.04 -8.89
N ARG A 70 8.11 3.91 -7.86
CA ARG A 70 7.75 4.27 -6.50
C ARG A 70 7.38 5.75 -6.48
N PRO A 71 6.22 6.12 -5.94
CA PRO A 71 5.85 7.51 -5.89
C PRO A 71 6.81 8.28 -4.98
N ALA A 72 7.34 9.39 -5.52
CA ALA A 72 8.08 10.36 -4.73
C ALA A 72 7.07 11.07 -3.83
N ARG A 73 7.18 10.81 -2.52
CA ARG A 73 6.36 11.45 -1.49
C ARG A 73 6.87 12.85 -1.20
#